data_AF-A0A354WVS5-F1
#
_entry.id   AF-A0A354WVS5-F1
#
_cell.length_a   1.000
_cell.length_b   1.000
_cell.length_c   1.000
_cell.angle_alpha   90.00
_cell.angle_beta   90.00
_cell.angle_gamma   90.00
#
_symmetry.space_group_name_H-M   'P 1'
#
loop_
_entity.id
_entity.type
_entity.pdbx_description
1 polymer ?
#
loop_
_entity_poly.entity_id
_entity_poly.type
_entity_poly.pdbx_seq_one_letter_code
_entity_poly.pdbx_strand_id
1 'polypeptide(L)' 'REMAYLSVHGFLHILGYDHYDPEEKKAMRKAEEDILSACGLTRIVTEGEIERGEVVVSD' A
#
# COMPACT_ATOMS: atom_id res chain seq x y z
N ARG A 1 9.94 -0.72 5.84
CA ARG A 1 8.84 -0.80 4.84
C ARG A 1 8.88 -2.11 4.06
N GLU A 2 10.02 -2.50 3.49
CA GLU A 2 10.14 -3.73 2.68
C GLU A 2 9.80 -5.02 3.44
N MET A 3 10.21 -5.13 4.71
CA MET A 3 9.82 -6.26 5.58
C MET A 3 8.30 -6.34 5.77
N ALA A 4 7.66 -5.22 6.11
CA ALA A 4 6.21 -5.17 6.26
C ALA A 4 5.49 -5.49 4.94
N TYR A 5 6.00 -4.98 3.82
CA TYR A 5 5.51 -5.31 2.50
C TYR A 5 5.59 -6.83 2.23
N LEU A 6 6.73 -7.46 2.50
CA LEU A 6 6.91 -8.91 2.29
C LEU A 6 6.01 -9.74 3.23
N SER A 7 5.82 -9.30 4.47
CA SER A 7 4.90 -9.94 5.41
C SER A 7 3.46 -9.86 4.95
N VAL A 8 2.99 -8.69 4.49
CA VAL A 8 1.63 -8.51 3.95
C VAL A 8 1.46 -9.29 2.65
N HIS A 9 2.47 -9.29 1.78
CA HIS A 9 2.47 -10.06 0.53
C HIS A 9 2.31 -11.56 0.80
N GLY A 10 3.12 -12.13 1.70
CA GLY A 10 3.00 -13.53 2.10
C GLY A 10 1.67 -13.84 2.79
N PHE A 11 1.16 -12.93 3.61
CA PHE A 11 -0.15 -13.07 4.24
C PHE A 11 -1.29 -13.11 3.23
N LEU A 12 -1.24 -12.27 2.19
CA LEU A 12 -2.25 -12.26 1.13
C LEU A 12 -2.23 -13.54 0.30
N HIS A 13 -1.06 -14.09 0.00
CA HIS A 13 -0.94 -15.42 -0.63
C HIS A 13 -1.61 -16.52 0.21
N ILE A 14 -1.45 -16.49 1.53
CA ILE A 14 -2.12 -17.45 2.43
C ILE A 14 -3.65 -17.29 2.41
N LEU A 15 -4.15 -16.07 2.22
CA LEU A 15 -5.58 -15.77 2.07
C LEU A 15 -6.12 -16.10 0.66
N GLY A 16 -5.29 -16.58 -0.25
CA GLY A 16 -5.67 -16.98 -1.61
C GLY A 16 -5.66 -15.83 -2.63
N TYR A 17 -5.06 -14.68 -2.30
CA TYR A 17 -4.75 -13.68 -3.31
C TYR A 17 -3.54 -14.11 -4.11
N ASP A 18 -3.60 -13.96 -5.42
CA ASP A 18 -2.49 -14.18 -6.32
C ASP A 18 -2.34 -12.99 -7.28
N HIS A 19 -1.38 -13.08 -8.20
CA HIS A 19 -1.08 -12.04 -9.18
C HIS A 19 -0.73 -12.64 -10.56
N TYR A 20 -1.29 -13.81 -10.90
CA TYR A 20 -1.05 -14.46 -12.19
C TYR A 20 -1.69 -13.71 -13.35
N ASP A 21 -2.87 -13.11 -13.12
CA ASP A 21 -3.54 -12.26 -14.10
C ASP A 21 -3.59 -10.78 -13.67
N PRO A 22 -3.86 -9.86 -14.61
CA PRO A 22 -3.88 -8.43 -14.32
C PRO A 22 -4.96 -7.99 -13.32
N GLU A 23 -6.08 -8.69 -13.23
CA GLU A 23 -7.21 -8.35 -12.36
C GLU A 23 -6.92 -8.76 -10.92
N GLU A 24 -6.47 -9.99 -10.72
CA GLU A 24 -5.99 -10.52 -9.44
C GLU A 24 -4.83 -9.69 -8.91
N LYS A 25 -3.86 -9.37 -9.77
CA LYS A 25 -2.73 -8.51 -9.40
C LYS A 25 -3.20 -7.12 -8.92
N LYS A 26 -4.21 -6.55 -9.57
CA LYS A 26 -4.78 -5.25 -9.16
C LYS A 26 -5.50 -5.37 -7.81
N ALA A 27 -6.25 -6.44 -7.60
CA ALA A 27 -6.91 -6.71 -6.31
C ALA A 27 -5.89 -6.93 -5.18
N MET A 28 -4.85 -7.73 -5.42
CA MET A 28 -3.75 -7.96 -4.48
C MET A 28 -3.01 -6.66 -4.16
N ARG A 29 -2.68 -5.84 -5.18
CA ARG A 29 -2.04 -4.54 -4.94
C ARG A 29 -2.88 -3.59 -4.11
N LYS A 30 -4.18 -3.54 -4.38
CA LYS A 30 -5.09 -2.73 -3.58
C LYS A 30 -5.09 -3.20 -2.12
N ALA A 31 -5.16 -4.51 -1.88
CA ALA A 31 -5.13 -5.06 -0.53
C ALA A 31 -3.80 -4.78 0.19
N GLU A 32 -2.66 -4.90 -0.50
CA GLU A 32 -1.36 -4.56 0.06
C GLU A 32 -1.28 -3.09 0.50
N GLU A 33 -1.72 -2.16 -0.36
CA GLU A 33 -1.69 -0.72 -0.05
C GLU A 33 -2.70 -0.34 1.03
N ASP A 34 -3.90 -0.93 1.04
CA ASP A 34 -4.93 -0.71 2.06
C ASP A 34 -4.39 -1.13 3.46
N ILE A 35 -3.77 -2.32 3.55
CA ILE A 35 -3.20 -2.84 4.81
C ILE A 35 -2.00 -2.01 5.26
N LEU A 36 -1.07 -1.69 4.35
CA LEU A 36 0.11 -0.90 4.69
C LEU A 36 -0.26 0.53 5.10
N SER A 37 -1.26 1.13 4.46
CA SER A 37 -1.79 2.45 4.82
C SER A 37 -2.45 2.43 6.20
N ALA A 38 -3.23 1.37 6.52
CA ALA A 38 -3.82 1.19 7.85
C ALA A 38 -2.76 1.04 8.95
N CYS A 39 -1.58 0.48 8.61
CA CYS A 39 -0.43 0.40 9.53
C CYS A 39 0.41 1.69 9.60
N GLY A 40 0.03 2.78 8.91
CA GLY A 40 0.82 4.01 8.83
C GLY A 40 2.12 3.87 8.03
N LEU A 41 2.26 2.79 7.25
CA LEU A 41 3.44 2.47 6.43
C LEU A 41 3.21 2.86 4.96
N THR A 42 2.68 4.06 4.75
CA THR A 42 2.51 4.61 3.42
C THR A 42 3.85 4.73 2.71
N ARG A 43 3.82 4.65 1.38
CA ARG A 43 5.02 4.89 0.57
C ARG A 43 5.45 6.34 0.78
N ILE A 44 6.58 6.55 1.46
CA ILE A 44 7.24 7.85 1.52
C ILE A 44 7.70 8.14 0.09
N VAL A 45 6.99 9.03 -0.60
CA VAL A 45 7.49 9.67 -1.82
C VAL A 45 8.47 10.72 -1.32
N THR A 46 9.78 10.43 -1.42
CA THR A 46 10.82 11.38 -1.02
C THR A 46 10.76 12.60 -1.93
N GLU A 47 10.16 13.68 -1.43
CA GLU A 47 10.33 15.13 -1.71
C GLU A 47 10.55 15.62 -3.16
N GLY A 48 10.29 14.80 -4.18
CA GLY A 48 10.55 15.17 -5.57
C GLY A 48 9.38 15.80 -6.30
N GLU A 49 8.13 15.62 -5.84
CA GLU A 49 6.95 16.06 -6.61
C GLU A 49 5.80 16.60 -5.72
N ILE A 50 5.82 17.92 -5.54
CA ILE A 50 4.66 18.86 -5.61
C ILE A 50 3.79 18.96 -4.34
N GLU A 51 3.92 19.98 -3.50
CA GLU A 51 3.47 21.38 -3.73
C GLU A 51 2.06 21.53 -4.32
N ARG A 52 1.05 20.70 -4.03
CA ARG A 52 -0.38 21.08 -4.23
C ARG A 52 -1.31 20.25 -3.35
N GLY A 53 -1.83 20.85 -2.28
CA GLY A 53 -2.98 20.32 -1.54
C GLY A 53 -2.92 20.68 -0.06
N GLU A 54 -3.67 21.71 0.32
CA GLU A 54 -3.79 22.32 1.65
C GLU A 54 -3.69 21.35 2.84
N VAL A 55 -2.85 21.74 3.79
CA VAL A 55 -2.93 21.32 5.19
C VAL A 55 -4.14 22.02 5.80
N VAL A 56 -5.26 21.30 5.96
CA VAL A 56 -6.30 21.70 6.91
C VAL A 56 -5.94 21.18 8.29
N VAL A 57 -5.37 22.07 9.10
CA VAL A 57 -5.33 21.92 10.55
C VAL A 57 -6.78 22.01 11.04
N SER A 58 -7.24 21.04 11.83
CA SER A 58 -8.50 21.16 12.58
C SER A 58 -8.21 20.90 14.06
N ASP A 59 -8.27 22.00 14.82
CA ASP A 59 -8.29 22.25 16.27
C ASP A 59 -7.33 21.50 17.21
#